data_AF-A0AAW9IKG3-F1
#
_entry.id   AF-A0AAW9IKG3-F1
#
_cell.length_a   1.000
_cell.length_b   1.000
_cell.length_c   1.000
_cell.angle_alpha   90.00
_cell.angle_beta   90.00
_cell.angle_gamma   90.00
#
_symmetry.space_group_name_H-M   'P 1'
#
loop_
_entity.id
_entity.type
_entity.pdbx_description
1 polymer ?
#
loop_
_entity_poly.entity_id
_entity_poly.type
_entity_poly.pdbx_seq_one_letter_code
_entity_poly.pdbx_strand_id
1 'polypeptide(L)'
;MKTKYVVVEDYNPIWKEEFKSIKNELLTVLSGKIVSIEHVGSTSVEGLCAKPIIDIDIVIDKNFEEVKGLLESRGYIYEGDLGIHGREAFRYINKPHLMTHHLYVCNKDNKELYRHITFRDYLRNHKKERDTY
;
A
#
# COMPACT_ATOMS: atom_id res chain seq x y z
N MET A 1 -5.82 4.14 12.85
CA MET A 1 -4.84 3.97 13.96
C MET A 1 -4.33 5.37 14.35
N LYS A 2 -4.38 5.79 15.63
CA LYS A 2 -3.76 7.07 16.06
C LYS A 2 -2.38 6.77 16.65
N THR A 3 -1.32 7.21 15.97
CA THR A 3 0.07 6.99 16.38
C THR A 3 0.45 7.93 17.54
N LYS A 4 0.82 7.37 18.70
CA LYS A 4 1.29 8.16 19.88
C LYS A 4 2.77 8.52 19.82
N TYR A 5 3.59 7.72 19.14
CA TYR A 5 5.03 7.93 18.96
C TYR A 5 5.42 7.61 17.52
N VAL A 6 6.15 8.52 16.87
CA VAL A 6 6.65 8.30 15.51
C VAL A 6 8.02 7.67 15.59
N VAL A 7 8.13 6.41 15.18
CA VAL A 7 9.41 5.71 15.00
C VAL A 7 9.76 5.74 13.52
N VAL A 8 10.97 6.20 13.20
CA VAL A 8 11.59 6.11 11.87
C VAL A 8 12.86 5.30 12.02
N GLU A 9 13.04 4.31 11.15
CA GLU A 9 14.22 3.43 11.14
C GLU A 9 14.92 3.51 9.78
N ASP A 10 16.19 3.12 9.76
CA ASP A 10 16.95 2.94 8.52
C ASP A 10 16.28 1.91 7.62
N TYR A 11 16.56 1.98 6.31
CA TYR A 11 15.98 1.04 5.37
C TYR A 11 16.20 -0.41 5.80
N ASN A 12 15.09 -1.14 5.95
CA ASN A 12 15.11 -2.54 6.32
C ASN A 12 14.74 -3.43 5.12
N PRO A 13 15.65 -4.30 4.64
CA PRO A 13 15.36 -5.20 3.53
C PRO A 13 14.14 -6.09 3.74
N ILE A 14 13.74 -6.35 4.99
CA ILE A 14 12.56 -7.17 5.31
C ILE A 14 11.27 -6.58 4.73
N TRP A 15 11.18 -5.26 4.55
CA TRP A 15 9.98 -4.60 4.03
C TRP A 15 9.57 -5.11 2.64
N LYS A 16 10.54 -5.49 1.81
CA LYS A 16 10.26 -6.12 0.50
C LYS A 16 9.62 -7.50 0.65
N GLU A 17 10.10 -8.29 1.59
CA GLU A 17 9.60 -9.64 1.83
C GLU A 17 8.23 -9.60 2.51
N GLU A 18 8.03 -8.69 3.45
CA GLU A 18 6.73 -8.43 4.08
C GLU A 18 5.69 -7.96 3.05
N PHE A 19 6.05 -7.03 2.17
CA PHE A 19 5.18 -6.64 1.05
C PHE A 19 4.82 -7.84 0.16
N LYS A 20 5.80 -8.68 -0.22
CA LYS A 20 5.52 -9.90 -1.01
C LYS A 20 4.58 -10.85 -0.29
N SER A 21 4.74 -11.03 1.02
CA SER A 21 3.86 -11.85 1.85
C SER A 21 2.42 -11.33 1.81
N ILE A 22 2.22 -10.03 2.07
CA ILE A 22 0.89 -9.39 2.03
C ILE A 22 0.29 -9.48 0.61
N LYS A 23 1.10 -9.20 -0.42
CA LYS A 23 0.68 -9.30 -1.83
C LYS A 23 0.21 -10.71 -2.16
N ASN A 24 0.93 -11.74 -1.73
CA ASN A 24 0.55 -13.13 -1.98
C ASN A 24 -0.76 -13.49 -1.28
N GLU A 25 -0.98 -13.06 -0.03
CA GLU A 25 -2.27 -13.25 0.66
C GLU A 25 -3.42 -12.60 -0.11
N LEU A 26 -3.26 -11.35 -0.53
CA LEU A 26 -4.27 -10.62 -1.30
C LEU A 26 -4.57 -11.31 -2.64
N LEU A 27 -3.54 -11.79 -3.35
CA LEU A 27 -3.71 -12.49 -4.62
C LEU A 27 -4.51 -13.79 -4.50
N THR A 28 -4.55 -14.44 -3.33
CA THR A 28 -5.39 -15.64 -3.14
C THR A 28 -6.87 -15.41 -3.37
N VAL A 29 -7.35 -14.15 -3.24
CA VAL A 29 -8.76 -13.80 -3.50
C VAL A 29 -8.95 -12.81 -4.64
N LEU A 30 -7.92 -12.02 -4.97
CA LEU A 30 -8.02 -10.95 -5.98
C LEU A 30 -7.52 -11.36 -7.37
N SER A 31 -6.91 -12.54 -7.52
CA SER A 31 -6.35 -12.97 -8.81
C SER A 31 -7.39 -12.93 -9.94
N GLY A 32 -7.03 -12.31 -11.06
CA GLY A 32 -7.92 -12.12 -12.22
C GLY A 32 -8.96 -10.99 -12.07
N LYS A 33 -8.98 -10.29 -10.93
CA LYS A 33 -9.92 -9.19 -10.64
C LYS A 33 -9.24 -7.83 -10.49
N ILE A 34 -7.92 -7.80 -10.59
CA ILE A 34 -7.11 -6.59 -10.38
C ILE A 34 -6.13 -6.42 -11.54
N VAL A 35 -5.68 -5.19 -11.75
CA VAL A 35 -4.61 -4.84 -12.68
C VAL A 35 -3.25 -5.14 -12.06
N SER A 36 -3.01 -4.66 -10.84
CA SER A 36 -1.77 -4.91 -10.10
C SER A 36 -1.93 -4.68 -8.59
N ILE A 37 -0.90 -5.05 -7.84
CA ILE A 37 -0.71 -4.66 -6.43
C ILE A 37 0.67 -4.03 -6.34
N GLU A 38 0.69 -2.76 -5.94
CA GLU A 38 1.87 -1.90 -5.88
C GLU A 38 2.34 -1.70 -4.44
N HIS A 39 3.64 -1.86 -4.21
CA HIS A 39 4.30 -1.36 -3.00
C HIS A 39 4.61 0.11 -3.24
N VAL A 40 4.04 0.98 -2.40
CA VAL A 40 4.23 2.44 -2.47
C VAL A 40 4.72 2.96 -1.11
N GLY A 41 4.85 4.29 -0.99
CA GLY A 41 5.38 4.91 0.22
C GLY A 41 6.87 4.68 0.44
N SER A 42 7.41 5.19 1.54
CA SER A 42 8.86 5.21 1.80
C SER A 42 9.48 3.82 1.95
N THR A 43 8.74 2.86 2.52
CA THR A 43 9.23 1.47 2.69
C THR A 43 9.45 0.74 1.36
N SER A 44 8.91 1.26 0.26
CA SER A 44 9.14 0.75 -1.09
C SER A 44 10.44 1.25 -1.74
N VAL A 45 11.16 2.18 -1.11
CA VAL A 45 12.37 2.82 -1.65
C VAL A 45 13.61 2.30 -0.93
N GLU A 46 14.48 1.59 -1.66
CA GLU A 46 15.71 1.05 -1.10
C GLU A 46 16.67 2.13 -0.62
N GLY A 47 17.15 1.98 0.62
CA GLY A 47 18.05 2.92 1.27
C GLY A 47 17.36 4.15 1.86
N LEU A 48 16.03 4.23 1.84
CA LEU A 48 15.29 5.34 2.45
C LEU A 48 14.82 4.97 3.87
N CYS A 49 15.08 5.85 4.84
CA CYS A 49 14.57 5.71 6.20
C CYS A 49 13.03 5.89 6.20
N ALA A 50 12.31 5.08 6.96
CA ALA A 50 10.86 5.10 6.96
C ALA A 50 10.27 4.67 8.30
N LYS A 51 8.97 4.93 8.48
CA LYS A 51 8.19 4.24 9.50
C LYS A 51 8.00 2.80 9.04
N PRO A 52 8.09 1.78 9.93
CA PRO A 52 7.91 0.38 9.56
C PRO A 52 6.41 0.06 9.34
N ILE A 53 5.83 0.66 8.31
CA ILE A 53 4.45 0.45 7.85
C ILE A 53 4.50 0.34 6.32
N ILE A 54 3.95 -0.74 5.78
CA ILE A 54 3.87 -0.93 4.32
C ILE A 54 2.69 -0.14 3.77
N ASP A 55 2.87 0.61 2.69
CA ASP A 55 1.75 1.23 1.95
C ASP A 55 1.48 0.42 0.67
N ILE A 56 0.22 0.03 0.47
CA ILE A 56 -0.20 -0.84 -0.64
C ILE A 56 -1.34 -0.20 -1.41
N ASP A 57 -1.16 -0.12 -2.72
CA ASP A 57 -2.23 0.24 -3.66
C ASP A 57 -2.62 -1.01 -4.48
N ILE A 58 -3.88 -1.46 -4.34
CA ILE A 58 -4.50 -2.43 -5.24
C ILE A 58 -5.10 -1.65 -6.41
N VAL A 59 -4.64 -1.94 -7.62
CA VAL A 59 -5.08 -1.24 -8.84
C VAL A 59 -6.19 -2.01 -9.53
N ILE A 60 -7.31 -1.34 -9.80
CA ILE A 60 -8.50 -1.92 -10.45
C ILE A 60 -8.95 -1.09 -11.65
N ASP A 61 -9.82 -1.67 -12.49
CA ASP A 61 -10.53 -0.91 -13.52
C ASP A 61 -11.89 -0.45 -12.97
N LYS A 62 -12.99 -1.15 -13.29
CA LYS A 62 -14.37 -0.72 -12.96
C LYS A 62 -15.08 -1.62 -11.94
N ASN A 63 -14.38 -2.59 -11.34
CA ASN A 63 -14.98 -3.65 -10.52
C ASN A 63 -14.77 -3.44 -9.00
N PHE A 64 -14.92 -2.19 -8.53
CA PHE A 64 -14.68 -1.86 -7.13
C PHE A 64 -15.54 -2.66 -6.15
N GLU A 65 -16.86 -2.75 -6.36
CA GLU A 65 -17.76 -3.47 -5.43
C GLU A 65 -17.40 -4.96 -5.28
N GLU A 66 -16.94 -5.60 -6.37
CA GLU A 66 -16.48 -6.99 -6.31
C GLU A 66 -15.19 -7.11 -5.47
N VAL A 67 -14.20 -6.25 -5.73
CA VAL A 67 -12.93 -6.25 -5.00
C VAL A 67 -13.14 -5.91 -3.53
N LYS A 68 -14.00 -4.95 -3.23
CA LYS A 68 -14.40 -4.58 -1.87
C LYS A 68 -14.98 -5.79 -1.13
N GLY A 69 -15.95 -6.50 -1.72
CA GLY A 69 -16.53 -7.69 -1.10
C GLY A 69 -15.51 -8.80 -0.83
N LEU A 70 -14.55 -8.99 -1.75
CA LEU A 70 -13.45 -9.95 -1.57
C LEU A 70 -12.51 -9.54 -0.42
N LEU A 71 -12.18 -8.25 -0.30
CA LEU A 71 -11.38 -7.73 0.80
C LEU A 71 -12.10 -7.83 2.14
N GLU A 72 -13.40 -7.51 2.17
CA GLU A 72 -14.25 -7.66 3.36
C GLU A 72 -14.31 -9.12 3.83
N SER A 73 -14.38 -10.08 2.90
CA SER A 73 -14.29 -11.51 3.21
C SER A 73 -12.97 -11.94 3.87
N ARG A 74 -11.92 -11.11 3.77
CA ARG A 74 -10.59 -11.32 4.37
C ARG A 74 -10.34 -10.46 5.60
N GLY A 75 -11.39 -9.84 6.14
CA GLY A 75 -11.34 -9.07 7.39
C GLY A 75 -10.82 -7.65 7.22
N TYR A 76 -10.75 -7.13 5.99
CA TYR A 76 -10.60 -5.70 5.75
C TYR A 76 -11.95 -4.99 5.89
N ILE A 77 -11.92 -3.73 6.32
CA ILE A 77 -13.11 -2.93 6.58
C ILE A 77 -12.95 -1.64 5.79
N TYR A 78 -13.90 -1.40 4.89
CA TYR A 78 -13.93 -0.22 4.04
C TYR A 78 -14.19 1.06 4.87
N GLU A 79 -13.39 2.10 4.63
CA GLU A 79 -13.45 3.39 5.32
C GLU A 79 -13.85 4.56 4.42
N GLY A 80 -14.20 4.29 3.16
CA GLY A 80 -14.43 5.34 2.17
C GLY A 80 -13.13 5.86 1.54
N ASP A 81 -13.24 6.96 0.82
CA ASP A 81 -12.12 7.61 0.14
C ASP A 81 -11.27 8.51 1.07
N LEU A 82 -11.73 8.71 2.32
CA LEU A 82 -11.15 9.59 3.34
C LEU A 82 -10.83 11.00 2.80
N GLY A 83 -11.66 11.52 1.88
CA GLY A 83 -11.50 12.82 1.25
C GLY A 83 -10.59 12.83 0.02
N ILE A 84 -10.16 11.67 -0.46
CA ILE A 84 -9.29 11.51 -1.63
C ILE A 84 -9.97 10.64 -2.68
N HIS A 85 -10.68 11.30 -3.59
CA HIS A 85 -11.53 10.65 -4.58
C HIS A 85 -10.81 9.58 -5.41
N GLY A 86 -11.40 8.38 -5.47
CA GLY A 86 -10.90 7.24 -6.25
C GLY A 86 -9.70 6.51 -5.63
N ARG A 87 -9.38 6.81 -4.36
CA ARG A 87 -8.46 6.05 -3.50
C ARG A 87 -9.22 5.56 -2.28
N GLU A 88 -9.75 4.36 -2.39
CA GLU A 88 -10.64 3.76 -1.41
C GLU A 88 -9.84 3.10 -0.28
N ALA A 89 -10.00 3.58 0.95
CA ALA A 89 -9.22 3.15 2.10
C ALA A 89 -9.84 1.95 2.81
N PHE A 90 -8.97 1.03 3.26
CA PHE A 90 -9.34 -0.14 4.03
C PHE A 90 -8.49 -0.22 5.30
N ARG A 91 -9.16 -0.48 6.43
CA ARG A 91 -8.49 -0.85 7.69
C ARG A 91 -8.69 -2.33 8.00
N TYR A 92 -7.99 -2.80 9.02
CA TYR A 92 -8.22 -4.11 9.65
C TYR A 92 -7.99 -4.00 11.15
N ILE A 93 -8.51 -4.96 11.93
CA ILE A 93 -8.40 -4.95 13.40
C ILE A 93 -7.25 -5.86 13.85
N ASN A 94 -7.12 -7.05 13.28
CA ASN A 94 -6.15 -8.04 13.72
C ASN A 94 -5.65 -8.92 12.57
N LYS A 95 -4.39 -8.75 12.19
CA LYS A 95 -3.66 -9.57 11.20
C LYS A 95 -2.21 -9.75 11.68
N PRO A 96 -1.98 -10.49 12.78
CA PRO A 96 -0.68 -10.51 13.47
C PRO A 96 0.42 -11.25 12.68
N HIS A 97 0.03 -12.01 11.67
CA HIS A 97 0.93 -12.70 10.74
C HIS A 97 1.41 -11.80 9.58
N LEU A 98 0.94 -10.56 9.50
CA LEU A 98 1.37 -9.57 8.50
C LEU A 98 1.98 -8.36 9.21
N MET A 99 3.03 -7.79 8.63
CA MET A 99 3.50 -6.47 9.01
C MET A 99 2.36 -5.43 8.93
N THR A 100 2.41 -4.43 9.81
CA THR A 100 1.47 -3.30 9.77
C THR A 100 1.48 -2.66 8.40
N HIS A 101 0.30 -2.43 7.81
CA HIS A 101 0.19 -1.85 6.48
C HIS A 101 -1.05 -0.96 6.33
N HIS A 102 -0.96 -0.02 5.41
CA HIS A 102 -2.11 0.67 4.84
C HIS A 102 -2.52 -0.03 3.56
N LEU A 103 -3.82 -0.12 3.33
CA LEU A 103 -4.38 -0.73 2.14
C LEU A 103 -5.34 0.24 1.46
N TYR A 104 -5.09 0.49 0.19
CA TYR A 104 -5.94 1.29 -0.67
C TYR A 104 -6.34 0.50 -1.92
N VAL A 105 -7.55 0.76 -2.42
CA VAL A 105 -7.98 0.33 -3.75
C VAL A 105 -8.10 1.56 -4.63
N CYS A 106 -7.34 1.59 -5.71
CA CYS A 106 -7.24 2.71 -6.64
C CYS A 106 -7.76 2.31 -8.01
N ASN A 107 -8.56 3.19 -8.63
CA ASN A 107 -8.81 3.07 -10.05
C ASN A 107 -7.50 3.32 -10.82
N LYS A 108 -7.24 2.56 -11.89
CA LYS A 108 -6.02 2.65 -12.71
C LYS A 108 -5.75 4.05 -13.30
N ASP A 109 -6.81 4.85 -13.49
CA ASP A 109 -6.74 6.21 -14.02
C ASP A 109 -6.69 7.27 -12.91
N ASN A 110 -6.54 6.86 -11.65
CA ASN A 110 -6.53 7.77 -10.50
C ASN A 110 -5.21 8.55 -10.38
N LYS A 111 -5.31 9.86 -10.13
CA LYS A 111 -4.15 10.75 -9.99
C LYS A 111 -3.27 10.43 -8.78
N GLU A 112 -3.84 9.95 -7.68
CA GLU A 112 -3.10 9.62 -6.47
C GLU A 112 -2.28 8.34 -6.63
N LEU A 113 -2.82 7.35 -7.34
CA LEU A 113 -2.05 6.18 -7.76
C LEU A 113 -0.82 6.62 -8.59
N TYR A 114 -1.04 7.47 -9.59
CA TYR A 114 0.07 8.02 -10.39
C TYR A 114 1.08 8.77 -9.51
N ARG A 115 0.62 9.58 -8.55
CA ARG A 115 1.48 10.30 -7.61
C ARG A 115 2.32 9.35 -6.76
N HIS A 116 1.72 8.29 -6.21
CA HIS A 116 2.41 7.30 -5.39
C HIS A 116 3.50 6.56 -6.18
N ILE A 117 3.16 6.06 -7.37
CA ILE A 117 4.09 5.34 -8.25
C ILE A 117 5.24 6.26 -8.69
N THR A 118 4.90 7.46 -9.18
CA THR A 118 5.90 8.42 -9.67
C THR A 118 6.84 8.85 -8.56
N PHE A 119 6.34 9.11 -7.36
CA PHE A 119 7.16 9.47 -6.21
C PHE A 119 8.14 8.36 -5.83
N ARG A 120 7.66 7.12 -5.69
CA ARG A 120 8.49 5.93 -5.43
C ARG A 120 9.59 5.79 -6.49
N ASP A 121 9.21 5.79 -7.76
CA ASP A 121 10.12 5.52 -8.85
C ASP A 121 11.12 6.68 -9.05
N TYR A 122 10.70 7.91 -8.76
CA TYR A 122 11.60 9.06 -8.69
C TYR A 122 12.68 8.83 -7.63
N LEU A 123 12.34 8.58 -6.37
CA LEU A 123 13.33 8.41 -5.30
C LEU A 123 14.23 7.18 -5.50
N ARG A 124 13.72 6.09 -6.10
CA ARG A 124 14.54 4.93 -6.46
C ARG A 124 15.66 5.26 -7.45
N ASN A 125 15.42 6.22 -8.34
CA ASN A 125 16.37 6.59 -9.40
C ASN A 125 17.18 7.86 -9.07
N HIS A 126 16.89 8.54 -7.96
CA HIS A 126 17.45 9.84 -7.61
C HIS A 126 18.07 9.80 -6.22
N LYS A 127 19.31 9.28 -6.13
CA LYS A 127 20.01 9.05 -4.86
C LYS A 127 20.08 10.32 -3.99
N LYS A 128 20.41 11.47 -4.59
CA LYS A 128 20.57 12.72 -3.84
C LYS A 128 19.25 13.15 -3.20
N GLU A 129 18.17 13.07 -3.96
CA GLU A 129 16.83 13.44 -3.54
C GLU A 129 16.29 12.47 -2.49
N ARG A 130 16.55 11.17 -2.66
CA ARG A 130 16.28 10.14 -1.64
C ARG A 130 17.03 10.43 -0.34
N ASP A 131 18.31 10.74 -0.40
CA ASP A 131 19.14 11.00 0.78
C ASP A 131 18.75 12.35 1.46
N THR A 132 18.00 13.23 0.78
CA THR A 132 17.51 14.53 1.30
C THR A 132 16.10 14.46 1.89
N TYR A 133 15.28 13.49 1.46
CA TYR A 133 13.88 13.30 1.89
C TYR A 133 13.80 12.80 3.35
#